data_AF-A0A0F9NBS3-F1
#
_entry.id   AF-A0A0F9NBS3-F1
#
_cell.length_a   1.000
_cell.length_b   1.000
_cell.length_c   1.000
_cell.angle_alpha   90.00
_cell.angle_beta   90.00
_cell.angle_gamma   90.00
#
_symmetry.space_group_name_H-M   'P 1'
#
loop_
_entity.id
_entity.type
_entity.pdbx_description
1 polymer ?
#
loop_
_entity_poly.entity_id
_entity_poly.type
_entity_poly.pdbx_seq_one_letter_code
_entity_poly.pdbx_strand_id
1 'polypeptide(L)'
;MPSQVITAHITAQTIAAERENAVVVPKLLMIDNQRGTNDCEITIQDSFTPSAYYGVAAPPAQIIERLKVQAVMGDVLTLNEADLKGVKCLGAMLVDSDNTDALCDITVGYEHE
;
A
#
# COMPACT_ATOMS: atom_id res chain seq x y z
N MET A 1 -5.96 -0.57 -16.05
CA MET A 1 -5.26 -0.53 -14.75
C MET A 1 -6.11 0.28 -13.79
N PRO A 2 -6.72 -0.33 -12.75
CA PRO A 2 -7.37 0.44 -11.69
C PRO A 2 -6.34 1.30 -10.94
N SER A 3 -6.80 2.44 -10.46
CA SER A 3 -6.01 3.34 -9.62
C SER A 3 -6.89 3.88 -8.50
N GLN A 4 -6.31 4.05 -7.32
CA GLN A 4 -7.00 4.66 -6.18
C GLN A 4 -6.16 5.79 -5.61
N VAL A 5 -6.84 6.86 -5.24
CA VAL A 5 -6.25 8.01 -4.54
C VAL A 5 -6.76 7.98 -3.10
N ILE A 6 -5.83 8.05 -2.16
CA ILE A 6 -6.09 8.16 -0.72
C ILE A 6 -5.25 9.30 -0.17
N THR A 7 -5.62 9.82 0.99
CA THR A 7 -4.77 10.76 1.74
C THR A 7 -3.88 9.99 2.72
N ALA A 8 -2.74 10.56 3.09
CA ALA A 8 -1.90 10.01 4.14
C ALA A 8 -2.68 9.88 5.46
N HIS A 9 -2.67 8.69 6.06
CA HIS A 9 -3.37 8.40 7.30
C HIS A 9 -2.63 7.32 8.10
N ILE A 10 -2.65 7.45 9.42
CA ILE A 10 -2.06 6.46 10.37
C ILE A 10 -2.81 5.12 10.43
N THR A 11 -3.82 4.95 9.60
CA THR A 11 -4.66 3.76 9.57
C THR A 11 -4.65 3.26 8.15
N ALA A 12 -4.27 2.00 8.00
CA ALA A 12 -4.21 1.29 6.74
C ALA A 12 -5.49 1.50 5.92
N GLN A 13 -5.33 2.17 4.79
CA GLN A 13 -6.37 2.36 3.79
C GLN A 13 -6.30 1.21 2.79
N THR A 14 -7.46 0.62 2.46
CA THR A 14 -7.53 -0.47 1.49
C THR A 14 -7.50 0.09 0.06
N ILE A 15 -6.49 -0.31 -0.71
CA ILE A 15 -6.33 0.02 -2.14
C ILE A 15 -6.93 -1.07 -3.03
N ALA A 16 -6.68 -2.33 -2.66
CA ALA A 16 -7.26 -3.47 -3.33
C ALA A 16 -7.84 -4.41 -2.27
N ALA A 17 -9.10 -4.77 -2.43
CA ALA A 17 -9.77 -5.71 -1.53
C ALA A 17 -9.13 -7.11 -1.61
N GLU A 18 -9.22 -7.86 -0.51
CA GLU A 18 -8.73 -9.24 -0.46
C GLU A 18 -9.47 -10.09 -1.50
N ARG A 19 -8.70 -10.85 -2.27
CA ARG A 19 -9.23 -11.85 -3.19
C ARG A 19 -8.44 -13.14 -3.03
N GLU A 20 -9.16 -14.25 -2.89
CA GLU A 20 -8.57 -15.56 -2.69
C GLU A 20 -7.64 -15.93 -3.86
N ASN A 21 -6.42 -16.36 -3.53
CA ASN A 21 -5.38 -16.77 -4.49
C ASN A 21 -5.00 -15.71 -5.54
N ALA A 22 -5.30 -14.44 -5.29
CA ALA A 22 -4.90 -13.35 -6.16
C ALA A 22 -3.67 -12.62 -5.60
N VAL A 23 -2.84 -12.11 -6.50
CA VAL A 23 -1.71 -11.27 -6.15
C VAL A 23 -1.96 -9.86 -6.68
N VAL A 24 -1.78 -8.86 -5.83
CA VAL A 24 -1.86 -7.45 -6.23
C VAL A 24 -0.45 -6.93 -6.45
N VAL A 25 -0.18 -6.46 -7.66
CA VAL A 25 1.12 -5.90 -8.06
C VAL A 25 0.96 -4.39 -8.26
N PRO A 26 1.60 -3.55 -7.43
CA PRO A 26 1.62 -2.12 -7.68
C PRO A 26 2.51 -1.81 -8.90
N LYS A 27 1.99 -0.97 -9.77
CA LYS A 27 2.60 -0.57 -11.04
C LYS A 27 2.99 0.91 -11.07
N LEU A 28 2.30 1.70 -10.25
CA LEU A 28 2.54 3.13 -10.07
C LEU A 28 2.29 3.48 -8.62
N LEU A 29 3.21 4.22 -8.02
CA LEU A 29 3.01 4.90 -6.75
C LEU A 29 3.41 6.35 -6.94
N MET A 30 2.46 7.26 -6.79
CA MET A 30 2.70 8.69 -6.81
C MET A 30 2.27 9.26 -5.46
N ILE A 31 3.16 9.95 -4.78
CA ILE A 31 2.91 10.62 -3.51
C ILE A 31 3.12 12.11 -3.77
N ASP A 32 2.04 12.87 -3.75
CA ASP A 32 2.07 14.33 -3.83
C ASP A 32 2.04 14.89 -2.41
N ASN A 33 3.22 15.28 -1.91
CA ASN A 33 3.36 15.94 -0.61
C ASN A 33 3.73 17.43 -0.78
N GLN A 34 3.41 18.05 -1.93
CA GLN A 34 3.73 19.46 -2.16
C GLN A 34 3.00 20.39 -1.18
N ARG A 35 1.78 20.01 -0.83
CA ARG A 35 0.89 20.78 0.05
C ARG A 35 0.89 20.25 1.48
N GLY A 36 1.65 19.19 1.75
CA GLY A 36 1.74 18.58 3.05
C GLY A 36 2.33 19.50 4.10
N THR A 37 2.09 19.12 5.34
CA THR A 37 2.51 19.87 6.53
C THR A 37 3.81 19.35 7.12
N ASN A 38 4.17 18.10 6.83
CA ASN A 38 5.39 17.45 7.32
C ASN A 38 5.90 16.41 6.30
N ASP A 39 7.14 15.98 6.48
CA ASP A 39 7.63 14.75 5.85
C ASP A 39 6.79 13.57 6.36
N CYS A 40 6.54 12.58 5.50
CA CYS A 40 5.81 11.37 5.87
C CYS A 40 6.48 10.12 5.31
N GLU A 41 6.41 9.02 6.06
CA GLU A 41 6.77 7.70 5.60
C GLU A 41 5.50 6.99 5.15
N ILE A 42 5.44 6.62 3.87
CA ILE A 42 4.34 5.85 3.29
C ILE A 42 4.76 4.38 3.22
N THR A 43 3.92 3.51 3.77
CA THR A 43 4.17 2.07 3.78
C THR A 43 3.09 1.35 2.96
N ILE A 44 3.54 0.52 2.02
CA ILE A 44 2.68 -0.47 1.35
C ILE A 44 2.74 -1.75 2.16
N GLN A 45 1.57 -2.28 2.50
CA GLN A 45 1.39 -3.51 3.24
C GLN A 45 0.51 -4.46 2.45
N ASP A 46 0.68 -5.75 2.69
CA ASP A 46 -0.33 -6.73 2.32
C ASP A 46 -1.08 -7.24 3.54
N SER A 47 -2.31 -7.67 3.32
CA SER A 47 -3.09 -8.35 4.34
C SER A 47 -3.83 -9.53 3.76
N PHE A 48 -3.59 -10.70 4.34
CA PHE A 48 -4.23 -11.95 3.91
C PHE A 48 -4.48 -12.87 5.09
N THR A 49 -5.54 -13.66 5.00
CA THR A 49 -5.77 -14.77 5.92
C THR A 49 -5.21 -16.06 5.30
N PRO A 50 -4.21 -16.71 5.93
CA PRO A 50 -3.68 -17.97 5.39
C PRO A 50 -4.75 -19.05 5.34
N SER A 51 -4.59 -20.05 4.47
CA SER A 51 -5.44 -21.23 4.55
C SER A 51 -5.17 -22.00 5.86
N ALA A 52 -6.23 -22.59 6.41
CA ALA A 52 -6.11 -23.46 7.58
C ALA A 52 -5.14 -24.62 7.30
N TYR A 53 -4.09 -24.73 8.10
CA TYR A 53 -3.10 -25.80 7.98
C TYR A 53 -2.80 -26.40 9.37
N TYR A 54 -2.49 -27.71 9.42
CA TYR A 54 -2.12 -28.48 10.62
C TYR A 54 -2.79 -28.06 11.95
N GLY A 55 -4.11 -28.27 12.06
CA GLY A 55 -4.82 -28.16 13.35
C GLY A 55 -5.22 -26.75 13.78
N VAL A 56 -4.90 -25.72 12.99
CA VAL A 56 -5.40 -24.35 13.22
C VAL A 56 -6.59 -24.11 12.29
N ALA A 57 -7.80 -24.24 12.83
CA ALA A 57 -9.04 -24.10 12.05
C ALA A 57 -9.29 -22.67 11.53
N ALA A 58 -8.69 -21.66 12.17
CA ALA A 58 -8.80 -20.25 11.81
C ALA A 58 -7.46 -19.55 12.10
N PRO A 59 -6.48 -19.61 11.18
CA PRO A 59 -5.25 -18.85 11.33
C PRO A 59 -5.56 -17.34 11.34
N PRO A 60 -4.83 -16.53 12.13
CA PRO A 60 -5.05 -15.10 12.16
C PRO A 60 -4.65 -14.45 10.84
N ALA A 61 -5.30 -13.33 10.50
CA ALA A 61 -4.87 -12.48 9.40
C ALA A 61 -3.43 -12.01 9.62
N GLN A 62 -2.63 -12.05 8.56
CA GLN A 62 -1.28 -11.51 8.55
C GLN A 62 -1.31 -10.13 7.91
N ILE A 63 -0.43 -9.25 8.40
CA ILE A 63 -0.13 -7.97 7.77
C ILE A 63 1.38 -7.92 7.58
N ILE A 64 1.84 -7.77 6.34
CA ILE A 64 3.28 -7.74 6.03
C ILE A 64 3.60 -6.44 5.29
N GLU A 65 4.55 -5.69 5.84
CA GLU A 65 5.10 -4.51 5.17
C GLU A 65 5.95 -4.93 3.97
N ARG A 66 5.65 -4.38 2.79
CA ARG A 66 6.32 -4.72 1.53
C ARG A 66 7.24 -3.63 1.02
N LEU A 67 6.90 -2.36 1.24
CA LEU A 67 7.70 -1.22 0.83
C LEU A 67 7.49 -0.07 1.81
N LYS A 68 8.57 0.63 2.16
CA LYS A 68 8.53 1.89 2.88
C LYS A 68 9.22 2.96 2.05
N VAL A 69 8.61 4.13 1.98
CA VAL A 69 9.10 5.23 1.17
C VAL A 69 8.92 6.54 1.91
N GLN A 70 9.97 7.35 1.95
CA GLN A 70 9.88 8.68 2.53
C GLN A 70 9.43 9.69 1.47
N ALA A 71 8.34 10.40 1.75
CA ALA A 71 7.87 11.53 0.97
C ALA A 71 8.19 12.84 1.70
N VAL A 72 9.08 13.62 1.09
CA VAL A 72 9.54 14.90 1.65
C VAL A 72 8.48 15.98 1.41
N MET A 73 8.27 16.83 2.42
CA MET A 73 7.38 17.98 2.32
C MET A 73 7.81 18.92 1.18
N GLY A 74 6.84 19.34 0.36
CA GLY A 74 7.10 20.23 -0.76
C GLY A 74 7.55 19.52 -2.05
N ASP A 75 7.53 18.19 -2.08
CA ASP A 75 7.95 17.39 -3.22
C ASP A 75 6.87 16.41 -3.70
N VAL A 76 7.05 15.88 -4.91
CA VAL A 76 6.28 14.78 -5.47
C VAL A 76 7.20 13.62 -5.75
N LEU A 77 6.93 12.51 -5.09
CA LEU A 77 7.63 11.26 -5.37
C LEU A 77 6.81 10.41 -6.32
N THR A 78 7.41 9.99 -7.43
CA THR A 78 6.77 9.04 -8.36
C THR A 78 7.68 7.83 -8.54
N LEU A 79 7.17 6.66 -8.18
CA LEU A 79 7.79 5.36 -8.43
C LEU A 79 7.02 4.64 -9.53
N ASN A 80 7.75 4.21 -10.55
CA ASN A 80 7.19 3.49 -11.69
C ASN A 80 7.33 1.97 -11.52
N GLU A 81 6.91 1.23 -12.54
CA GLU A 81 6.94 -0.24 -12.56
C GLU A 81 8.34 -0.84 -12.32
N ALA A 82 9.40 -0.16 -12.76
CA ALA A 82 10.77 -0.61 -12.56
C ALA A 82 11.23 -0.40 -11.12
N ASP A 83 10.81 0.71 -10.50
CA ASP A 83 11.11 1.02 -9.09
C ASP A 83 10.34 0.11 -8.13
N LEU A 84 9.12 -0.26 -8.50
CA LEU A 84 8.23 -1.16 -7.74
C LEU A 84 8.44 -2.65 -8.07
N LYS A 85 9.48 -2.96 -8.86
CA LYS A 85 9.74 -4.33 -9.31
C LYS A 85 9.99 -5.25 -8.12
N GLY A 86 9.13 -6.26 -7.97
CA GLY A 86 9.23 -7.27 -6.91
C GLY A 86 8.34 -6.99 -5.70
N VAL A 87 7.70 -5.83 -5.62
CA VAL A 87 6.62 -5.61 -4.65
C VAL A 87 5.41 -6.42 -5.11
N LYS A 88 5.01 -7.40 -4.31
CA LYS A 88 3.83 -8.24 -4.53
C LYS A 88 3.07 -8.32 -3.21
N CYS A 89 1.80 -7.94 -3.25
CA CYS A 89 0.92 -8.00 -2.09
C CYS A 89 -0.01 -9.21 -2.24
N LEU A 90 -0.01 -10.09 -1.24
CA LEU A 90 -0.92 -11.23 -1.20
C LEU A 90 -2.26 -10.80 -0.58
N GLY A 91 -3.37 -11.19 -1.19
CA GLY A 91 -4.69 -10.83 -0.69
C GLY A 91 -5.01 -9.34 -0.90
N ALA A 92 -5.22 -8.60 0.17
CA ALA A 92 -5.50 -7.16 0.14
C ALA A 92 -4.22 -6.34 0.05
N MET A 93 -4.25 -5.27 -0.73
CA MET A 93 -3.20 -4.24 -0.71
C MET A 93 -3.67 -3.08 0.17
N LEU A 94 -2.87 -2.78 1.18
CA LEU A 94 -3.10 -1.71 2.13
C LEU A 94 -1.99 -0.66 2.03
N VAL A 95 -2.33 0.59 2.33
CA VAL A 95 -1.36 1.68 2.43
C VAL A 95 -1.64 2.49 3.67
N ASP A 96 -0.61 2.73 4.48
CA ASP A 96 -0.65 3.63 5.63
C ASP A 96 0.53 4.61 5.60
N SER A 97 0.47 5.56 6.52
CA SER A 97 1.52 6.54 6.75
C SER A 97 1.83 6.64 8.24
N ASP A 98 3.03 7.10 8.58
CA ASP A 98 3.43 7.41 9.96
C ASP A 98 2.67 8.63 10.55
N ASN A 99 2.07 9.46 9.70
CA ASN A 99 1.25 10.60 10.10
C ASN A 99 -0.06 10.68 9.30
N THR A 100 -0.98 11.53 9.77
CA THR A 100 -2.23 11.82 9.03
C THR A 100 -2.12 13.21 8.44
N ASP A 101 -2.17 13.28 7.11
CA ASP A 101 -2.11 14.52 6.37
C ASP A 101 -3.10 14.49 5.20
N ALA A 102 -4.15 15.30 5.30
CA ALA A 102 -5.18 15.42 4.28
C ALA A 102 -4.71 16.20 3.03
N LEU A 103 -3.51 16.77 3.06
CA LEU A 103 -2.87 17.48 1.94
C LEU A 103 -1.73 16.68 1.30
N CYS A 104 -1.49 15.45 1.79
CA CYS A 104 -0.61 14.48 1.15
C CYS A 104 -1.46 13.45 0.41
N ASP A 105 -1.51 13.55 -0.92
CA ASP A 105 -2.29 12.65 -1.76
C ASP A 105 -1.42 11.49 -2.26
N ILE A 106 -1.87 10.27 -2.03
CA ILE A 106 -1.19 9.04 -2.43
C ILE A 106 -2.03 8.36 -3.50
N THR A 107 -1.48 8.28 -4.70
CA THR A 107 -2.08 7.60 -5.85
C THR A 107 -1.38 6.28 -6.09
N VAL A 108 -2.14 5.19 -6.07
CA VAL A 108 -1.64 3.84 -6.33
C VAL A 108 -2.32 3.28 -7.57
N GLY A 109 -1.54 2.97 -8.59
CA GLY A 109 -1.96 2.17 -9.74
C GLY A 109 -1.55 0.72 -9.55
N TYR A 110 -2.47 -0.22 -9.74
CA TYR A 110 -2.21 -1.64 -9.48
C TYR A 110 -2.85 -2.55 -10.52
N GLU A 111 -2.41 -3.79 -10.53
CA GLU A 111 -2.93 -4.87 -11.36
C GLU A 111 -3.08 -6.15 -10.53
N HIS A 112 -4.01 -7.02 -10.93
CA HIS A 112 -4.16 -8.35 -10.35
C HIS A 112 -3.46 -9.38 -11.25
N GLU A 113 -2.57 -10.18 -10.65
CA GLU A 113 -2.02 -11.42 -11.23
C GLU A 113 -2.82 -12.64 -10.73
#